data_AF-A0A0U3Q7V7-F1
#
_entry.id   AF-A0A0U3Q7V7-F1
#
_cell.length_a   1.000
_cell.length_b   1.000
_cell.length_c   1.000
_cell.angle_alpha   90.00
_cell.angle_beta   90.00
_cell.angle_gamma   90.00
#
_symmetry.space_group_name_H-M   'P 1'
#
loop_
_entity.id
_entity.type
_entity.pdbx_description
1 polymer ?
#
loop_
_entity_poly.entity_id
_entity_poly.type
_entity_poly.pdbx_seq_one_letter_code
_entity_poly.pdbx_strand_id
1 'polypeptide(L)' 'MDAYYDYDLDSDRGRNVLVLDIKMGHVEMKVAADIIKGHPCADEFTDIFPDMAQYLQEPPDGTHR' A
#
# COMPACT_ATOMS: atom_id res chain seq x y z
N MET A 1 -12.82 -12.34 6.07
CA MET A 1 -12.03 -11.10 5.98
C MET A 1 -11.92 -10.75 4.50
N ASP A 2 -13.03 -10.45 3.83
CA ASP A 2 -13.97 -9.31 3.93
C ASP A 2 -13.48 -8.14 3.06
N ALA A 3 -14.18 -7.99 1.93
CA ALA A 3 -14.01 -7.00 0.88
C ALA A 3 -12.54 -6.81 0.42
N TYR A 4 -12.15 -7.57 -0.60
CA TYR A 4 -11.00 -7.19 -1.43
C TYR A 4 -11.26 -5.78 -1.93
N TYR A 5 -10.51 -4.83 -1.39
CA TYR A 5 -10.42 -3.49 -1.93
C TYR A 5 -9.87 -3.61 -3.36
N ASP A 6 -10.76 -3.69 -4.33
CA ASP A 6 -10.44 -3.85 -5.73
C ASP A 6 -10.14 -2.46 -6.31
N TYR A 7 -8.97 -1.94 -5.95
CA TYR A 7 -8.43 -0.73 -6.56
C TYR A 7 -7.77 -1.12 -7.87
N ASP A 8 -8.20 -0.47 -8.96
CA ASP A 8 -7.50 -0.53 -10.24
C ASP A 8 -6.17 0.23 -10.15
N LEU A 9 -5.15 -0.41 -9.57
CA LEU A 9 -3.82 0.17 -9.37
C LEU A 9 -3.07 0.36 -10.69
N ASP A 10 -3.52 -0.24 -11.80
CA ASP A 10 -2.96 0.01 -13.12
C ASP A 10 -3.40 1.37 -13.66
N SER A 11 -4.59 1.86 -13.25
CA SER A 11 -5.10 3.18 -13.61
C SER A 11 -4.70 4.28 -12.63
N ASP A 12 -4.37 5.47 -13.15
CA ASP A 12 -4.24 6.70 -12.36
C ASP A 12 -5.46 6.96 -11.48
N ARG A 13 -6.65 6.57 -11.95
CA ARG A 13 -7.88 6.75 -11.19
C ARG A 13 -7.87 5.88 -9.94
N GLY A 14 -7.57 4.59 -10.05
CA GLY A 14 -7.58 3.70 -8.88
C GLY A 14 -6.49 4.06 -7.88
N ARG A 15 -5.30 4.44 -8.36
CA ARG A 15 -4.24 4.98 -7.49
C ARG A 15 -4.70 6.22 -6.72
N ASN A 16 -5.31 7.19 -7.41
CA ASN A 16 -5.81 8.41 -6.77
C ASN A 16 -6.91 8.13 -5.74
N VAL A 17 -7.82 7.17 -6.01
CA VAL A 17 -8.85 6.80 -5.04
C VAL A 17 -8.21 6.21 -3.78
N LEU A 18 -7.25 5.30 -3.91
CA LEU A 18 -6.55 4.74 -2.75
C LEU A 18 -5.82 5.82 -1.96
N VAL A 19 -5.12 6.76 -2.62
CA VAL A 19 -4.48 7.91 -1.96
C VAL A 19 -5.48 8.75 -1.17
N LEU A 20 -6.66 9.01 -1.74
CA LEU A 20 -7.72 9.77 -1.08
C LEU A 20 -8.29 9.01 0.13
N ASP A 21 -8.52 7.71 -0.01
CA ASP A 21 -9.05 6.88 1.08
C ASP A 21 -8.06 6.79 2.26
N ILE A 22 -6.76 6.72 2.00
CA ILE A 22 -5.73 6.81 3.05
C ILE A 22 -5.79 8.18 3.74
N LYS A 23 -5.84 9.27 2.96
CA LYS A 23 -5.88 10.64 3.52
C LYS A 23 -7.15 10.92 4.32
N MET A 24 -8.28 10.32 3.93
CA MET A 24 -9.55 10.41 4.66
C MET A 24 -9.61 9.47 5.87
N GLY A 25 -8.64 8.55 6.02
CA GLY A 25 -8.64 7.55 7.08
C GLY A 25 -9.67 6.44 6.87
N HIS A 26 -10.19 6.28 5.65
CA HIS A 26 -11.06 5.15 5.29
C HIS A 26 -10.27 3.85 5.19
N VAL A 27 -9.01 3.95 4.73
CA VAL A 27 -8.08 2.82 4.65
C VAL A 27 -6.87 3.10 5.52
N GLU A 28 -6.58 2.16 6.42
CA GLU A 28 -5.37 2.24 7.23
C GLU A 28 -4.12 2.11 6.36
N MET A 29 -3.06 2.83 6.71
CA MET A 29 -1.82 2.82 5.93
C MET A 29 -1.21 1.41 5.79
N LYS A 30 -1.34 0.57 6.81
CA LYS A 30 -0.92 -0.84 6.76
C LYS A 30 -1.73 -1.65 5.74
N VAL A 31 -3.04 -1.43 5.65
CA VAL A 31 -3.92 -2.11 4.70
C VAL A 31 -3.60 -1.64 3.28
N ALA A 32 -3.42 -0.34 3.09
CA ALA A 32 -2.98 0.21 1.81
C ALA A 32 -1.61 -0.34 1.38
N ALA A 33 -0.67 -0.50 2.31
CA ALA A 33 0.62 -1.09 2.03
C ALA A 33 0.49 -2.55 1.56
N ASP A 34 -0.34 -3.35 2.22
CA ASP A 34 -0.63 -4.74 1.80
C ASP A 34 -1.27 -4.79 0.40
N ILE A 35 -2.17 -3.84 0.08
CA ILE A 35 -2.82 -3.75 -1.24
C ILE A 35 -1.81 -3.49 -2.36
N ILE A 36 -0.84 -2.59 -2.13
CA ILE A 36 0.14 -2.22 -3.15
C ILE A 36 1.43 -3.05 -3.06
N LYS A 37 1.53 -3.99 -2.11
CA LYS A 37 2.74 -4.78 -1.89
C LYS A 37 3.08 -5.60 -3.13
N GLY A 38 4.27 -5.37 -3.69
CA GLY A 38 4.73 -6.03 -4.91
C GLY A 38 4.19 -5.41 -6.21
N HIS A 39 3.41 -4.32 -6.13
CA HIS A 39 2.98 -3.55 -7.30
C HIS A 39 4.04 -2.50 -7.67
N PRO A 40 4.30 -2.23 -8.97
CA PRO A 40 5.27 -1.21 -9.40
C PRO A 40 4.92 0.23 -8.96
N CYS A 41 3.66 0.46 -8.55
CA CYS A 41 3.27 1.78 -8.02
C CYS A 41 3.67 1.98 -6.55
N ALA A 42 4.17 0.95 -5.85
CA ALA A 42 4.48 1.06 -4.43
C ALA A 42 5.45 2.21 -4.10
N ASP A 43 6.45 2.42 -4.96
CA ASP A 43 7.41 3.52 -4.82
C ASP A 43 6.71 4.90 -4.84
N GLU A 44 5.79 5.11 -5.78
CA GLU A 44 5.01 6.35 -5.88
C GLU A 44 4.19 6.60 -4.60
N PHE A 45 3.64 5.55 -4.01
CA PHE A 45 2.90 5.66 -2.75
C PHE A 45 3.82 5.95 -1.57
N THR A 46 5.06 5.44 -1.55
CA THR A 46 6.03 5.77 -0.50
C THR A 46 6.56 7.20 -0.61
N ASP A 47 6.63 7.79 -1.81
CA ASP A 47 6.94 9.21 -1.97
C ASP A 47 5.85 10.11 -1.36
N ILE A 48 4.58 9.69 -1.45
CA ILE A 48 3.43 10.42 -0.90
C ILE A 48 3.27 10.15 0.61
N PHE A 49 3.49 8.91 1.02
CA PHE A 49 3.34 8.42 2.38
C PHE A 49 4.65 7.73 2.83
N PRO A 50 5.64 8.49 3.29
CA PRO A 50 6.96 7.93 3.66
C PRO A 50 6.87 6.88 4.76
N ASP A 51 5.90 7.02 5.68
CA ASP A 51 5.62 6.03 6.71
C ASP A 51 5.17 4.67 6.15
N MET A 52 4.69 4.61 4.91
CA MET A 52 4.25 3.36 4.28
C MET A 52 5.42 2.39 4.01
N ALA A 53 6.64 2.92 3.85
CA ALA A 53 7.84 2.12 3.62
C ALA A 53 8.11 1.10 4.75
N GLN A 54 7.68 1.38 5.97
CA GLN A 54 7.85 0.45 7.10
C GLN A 54 6.98 -0.82 6.97
N TYR A 55 5.87 -0.74 6.22
CA TYR A 55 4.94 -1.85 6.02
C TYR A 55 5.22 -2.63 4.73
N LEU A 56 5.87 -2.00 3.74
CA LEU A 56 6.27 -2.63 2.49
C LEU A 56 7.56 -3.45 2.62
N GLN A 57 8.41 -3.09 3.59
CA GLN A 57 9.57 -3.90 3.94
C GLN A 57 9.09 -5.28 4.42
N GLU A 58 9.51 -6.33 3.72
CA GLU A 58 9.42 -7.68 4.27
C GLU A 58 10.20 -7.71 5.59
N PRO A 59 9.70 -8.40 6.65
CA PRO A 59 10.50 -8.57 7.84
C PRO A 59 11.86 -9.15 7.41
N PRO A 60 12.98 -8.61 7.91
CA PRO A 60 14.29 -9.09 7.51
C PRO A 60 14.31 -10.59 7.72
N ASP A 61 14.49 -11.32 6.63
CA ASP A 61 14.40 -12.76 6.57
C ASP A 61 15.22 -13.35 7.72
N GLY A 62 14.50 -13.82 8.75
CA GLY A 62 15.07 -14.47 9.91
C GLY A 62 15.52 -15.87 9.55
N THR A 63 16.34 -16.04 8.51
CA THR A 63 17.12 -17.26 8.30
C THR A 63 18.38 -17.15 9.15
N HIS A 64 18.19 -17.30 10.45
CA HIS A 64 19.20 -17.89 11.32
C HIS A 64 19.25 -19.39 11.00
N ARG A 65 20.24 -19.82 10.21
CA ARG A 65 20.88 -21.12 10.41
C ARG A 65 22.24 -21.20 9.75
#